data_AF-A0A8C0Q5M4-F1
#
_entry.id   AF-A0A8C0Q5M4-F1
#
_cell.length_a   1.000
_cell.length_b   1.000
_cell.length_c   1.000
_cell.angle_alpha   90.00
_cell.angle_beta   90.00
_cell.angle_gamma   90.00
#
_symmetry.space_group_name_H-M   'P 1'
#
loop_
_entity.id
_entity.type
_entity.pdbx_description
1 polymer ?
#
loop_
_entity_poly.entity_id
_entity_poly.type
_entity_poly.pdbx_seq_one_letter_code
_entity_poly.pdbx_strand_id
1 'polypeptide(L)'
;MIGGGPPVGGASPGGPASGDGARAFGSRKSAQSRVPRRPRGGAWESGSRRMAAGSAWEAAGACRRVLQRAFSLHKAHSVEDMENTLQLVRNIIPPLTTKKHKGQDGRIGVVGGCQEYTGAPYFAAISALKVGADLSHVFCTREAAPVIKSYSPELIVHPVLDSPSAVHDVEEWLPRLHALVVGPGLGRDNILLENVKGILEASKARDIPVIIDADGLWLIAQHPALIQSYQKAVLTPNHVEFNRLSEAVLSHQVDGSDHHEAVRRLSQALGNVTWYRRGSGM
;
A
#
# COMPACT_ATOMS: atom_id res chain seq x y z
N MET A 1 -65.46 -10.06 12.89
CA MET A 1 -65.95 -11.44 13.08
C MET A 1 -64.77 -12.34 12.72
N ILE A 2 -63.89 -12.80 13.61
CA ILE A 2 -64.02 -13.76 14.74
C ILE A 2 -64.82 -15.04 14.43
N GLY A 3 -64.18 -16.20 14.68
CA GLY A 3 -64.69 -17.57 14.57
C GLY A 3 -64.17 -18.35 13.34
N GLY A 4 -63.53 -19.52 13.45
CA GLY A 4 -62.99 -20.21 14.63
C GLY A 4 -62.75 -21.73 14.44
N GLY A 5 -61.48 -22.16 14.47
CA GLY A 5 -61.05 -23.44 15.06
C GLY A 5 -60.97 -24.71 14.18
N PRO A 6 -60.60 -25.86 14.77
CA PRO A 6 -59.19 -26.24 15.05
C PRO A 6 -58.95 -27.77 14.71
N PRO A 7 -58.06 -28.59 15.34
CA PRO A 7 -56.87 -28.33 16.17
C PRO A 7 -55.59 -29.19 15.85
N VAL A 8 -54.49 -28.81 16.51
CA VAL A 8 -53.28 -29.54 16.97
C VAL A 8 -52.76 -30.86 16.37
N GLY A 9 -51.43 -30.94 16.25
CA GLY A 9 -50.63 -32.14 16.47
C GLY A 9 -49.28 -31.75 17.09
N GLY A 10 -48.91 -32.34 18.24
CA GLY A 10 -47.65 -32.01 18.91
C GLY A 10 -47.19 -33.11 19.86
N ALA A 11 -45.88 -33.39 19.84
CA ALA A 11 -45.18 -34.23 20.82
C ALA A 11 -43.66 -34.05 20.71
N SER A 12 -42.98 -33.68 21.81
CA SER A 12 -41.61 -34.09 22.19
C SER A 12 -41.12 -33.34 23.43
N PRO A 13 -40.82 -34.07 24.54
CA PRO A 13 -39.86 -33.59 25.53
C PRO A 13 -38.87 -34.68 26.01
N GLY A 14 -37.65 -34.26 26.38
CA GLY A 14 -36.61 -35.10 27.02
C GLY A 14 -35.87 -36.04 26.06
N GLY A 15 -34.64 -36.49 26.31
CA GLY A 15 -33.71 -36.29 27.44
C GLY A 15 -32.48 -37.20 27.23
N PRO A 16 -31.31 -36.92 27.83
CA PRO A 16 -30.03 -37.49 27.35
C PRO A 16 -29.68 -38.86 27.94
N ALA A 17 -28.83 -39.62 27.23
CA ALA A 17 -28.14 -40.80 27.77
C ALA A 17 -26.68 -40.90 27.25
N SER A 18 -25.80 -41.35 28.14
CA SER A 18 -24.35 -41.52 27.97
C SER A 18 -23.97 -42.88 27.38
N GLY A 19 -22.72 -43.03 26.92
CA GLY A 19 -22.16 -44.32 26.52
C GLY A 19 -20.66 -44.27 26.22
N ASP A 20 -19.83 -44.65 27.21
CA ASP A 20 -18.38 -44.83 27.05
C ASP A 20 -18.03 -46.00 26.11
N GLY A 21 -16.90 -45.88 25.40
CA GLY A 21 -16.34 -46.94 24.54
C GLY A 21 -14.84 -46.71 24.30
N ALA A 22 -14.00 -47.37 25.08
CA ALA A 22 -12.58 -47.01 25.22
C ALA A 22 -11.60 -47.89 24.42
N ARG A 23 -10.33 -47.42 24.35
CA ARG A 23 -9.07 -48.16 24.05
C ARG A 23 -8.80 -48.49 22.56
N ALA A 24 -7.54 -48.54 22.08
CA ALA A 24 -6.27 -48.04 22.61
C ALA A 24 -5.12 -48.12 21.55
N PHE A 25 -3.99 -47.50 21.91
CA PHE A 25 -2.61 -48.01 21.73
C PHE A 25 -1.80 -47.72 20.44
N GLY A 26 -0.59 -47.17 20.65
CA GLY A 26 0.56 -47.26 19.74
C GLY A 26 0.66 -46.18 18.64
N SER A 27 1.82 -45.58 18.36
CA SER A 27 3.13 -45.65 19.03
C SER A 27 3.97 -44.40 18.73
N ARG A 28 4.92 -44.06 19.62
CA ARG A 28 5.92 -43.01 19.37
C ARG A 28 7.00 -43.50 18.40
N LYS A 29 7.40 -42.69 17.43
CA LYS A 29 8.80 -42.60 17.01
C LYS A 29 9.22 -41.16 16.73
N SER A 30 10.14 -40.68 17.57
CA SER A 30 10.97 -39.51 17.32
C SER A 30 11.96 -39.80 16.19
N ALA A 31 12.23 -38.80 15.35
CA ALA A 31 13.36 -38.81 14.42
C ALA A 31 14.22 -37.56 14.67
N GLN A 32 15.42 -37.77 15.21
CA GLN A 32 16.39 -36.72 15.47
C GLN A 32 17.25 -36.42 14.23
N SER A 33 17.55 -35.13 14.07
CA SER A 33 18.75 -34.53 13.47
C SER A 33 19.60 -35.30 12.45
N ARG A 34 19.76 -34.72 11.26
CA ARG A 34 21.02 -34.77 10.50
C ARG A 34 21.41 -33.40 9.94
N VAL A 35 22.43 -32.80 10.55
CA VAL A 35 23.10 -31.58 10.06
C VAL A 35 24.24 -32.00 9.11
N PRO A 36 24.35 -31.44 7.89
CA PRO A 36 25.50 -31.69 7.01
C PRO A 36 26.78 -31.05 7.57
N ARG A 37 27.90 -31.77 7.48
CA ARG A 37 29.20 -31.36 8.05
C ARG A 37 29.90 -30.29 7.19
N ARG A 38 30.53 -29.31 7.84
CA ARG A 38 31.57 -28.45 7.22
C ARG A 38 32.84 -29.26 6.95
N PRO A 39 33.55 -29.04 5.83
CA PRO A 39 34.98 -29.36 5.73
C PRO A 39 35.82 -28.42 6.60
N ARG A 40 36.96 -28.90 7.11
CA ARG A 40 37.96 -28.07 7.82
C ARG A 40 39.11 -27.71 6.90
N GLY A 41 39.60 -26.47 7.04
CA GLY A 41 41.02 -26.11 7.11
C GLY A 41 41.98 -26.51 5.98
N GLY A 42 42.38 -25.51 5.21
CA GLY A 42 43.71 -25.40 4.58
C GLY A 42 44.23 -23.98 4.84
N ALA A 43 45.53 -23.82 5.10
CA ALA A 43 46.06 -22.56 5.64
C ALA A 43 47.48 -22.24 5.11
N TRP A 44 47.83 -20.95 5.09
CA TRP A 44 49.11 -20.34 4.66
C TRP A 44 49.34 -20.40 3.13
N GLU A 45 49.72 -19.31 2.44
CA GLU A 45 50.94 -18.50 2.62
C GLU A 45 50.77 -17.00 2.35
N SER A 46 51.77 -16.22 2.78
CA SER A 46 51.85 -14.76 2.67
C SER A 46 52.71 -14.31 1.48
N GLY A 47 52.14 -13.47 0.60
CA GLY A 47 52.82 -12.93 -0.59
C GLY A 47 52.78 -11.40 -0.65
N SER A 48 53.87 -10.73 -0.24
CA SER A 48 54.02 -9.27 -0.32
C SER A 48 54.42 -8.82 -1.72
N ARG A 49 53.64 -7.92 -2.36
CA ARG A 49 54.10 -7.03 -3.44
C ARG A 49 53.47 -5.63 -3.33
N ARG A 50 54.25 -4.61 -3.70
CA ARG A 50 53.94 -3.18 -3.60
C ARG A 50 53.53 -2.58 -4.97
N MET A 51 52.87 -1.42 -4.92
CA MET A 51 52.62 -0.45 -6.02
C MET A 51 51.66 -0.95 -7.13
N ALA A 52 50.93 -0.10 -7.86
CA ALA A 52 50.92 1.37 -7.93
C ALA A 52 49.48 1.92 -8.09
N ALA A 53 49.31 3.23 -7.93
CA ALA A 53 48.10 3.95 -8.37
C ALA A 53 48.07 4.12 -9.90
N GLY A 54 46.88 4.10 -10.50
CA GLY A 54 46.72 4.35 -11.93
C GLY A 54 45.26 4.21 -12.39
N SER A 55 44.67 5.31 -12.84
CA SER A 55 43.32 5.40 -13.39
C SER A 55 43.23 4.88 -14.83
N ALA A 56 42.15 4.19 -15.17
CA ALA A 56 41.68 4.06 -16.56
C ALA A 56 40.16 3.80 -16.60
N TRP A 57 39.37 4.84 -16.86
CA TRP A 57 38.06 4.70 -17.47
C TRP A 57 38.24 4.48 -18.99
N GLU A 58 37.22 3.88 -19.63
CA GLU A 58 37.08 3.65 -21.08
C GLU A 58 38.03 2.57 -21.67
N ALA A 59 37.60 1.60 -22.50
CA ALA A 59 36.54 1.67 -23.51
C ALA A 59 36.02 0.28 -24.00
N ALA A 60 34.86 0.33 -24.67
CA ALA A 60 34.37 -0.56 -25.74
C ALA A 60 33.97 -2.03 -25.46
N GLY A 61 32.79 -2.43 -25.97
CA GLY A 61 32.35 -3.84 -26.03
C GLY A 61 30.82 -4.09 -26.09
N ALA A 62 30.08 -3.40 -26.96
CA ALA A 62 28.60 -3.41 -26.94
C ALA A 62 27.92 -4.51 -27.82
N CYS A 63 26.58 -4.61 -27.67
CA CYS A 63 25.60 -5.47 -28.39
C CYS A 63 25.51 -6.95 -27.93
N ARG A 64 24.34 -7.61 -27.86
CA ARG A 64 22.92 -7.33 -28.25
C ARG A 64 22.03 -8.41 -27.53
N ARG A 65 20.70 -8.32 -27.30
CA ARG A 65 19.60 -7.37 -27.65
C ARG A 65 18.30 -7.73 -26.85
N VAL A 66 17.69 -6.82 -26.06
CA VAL A 66 16.26 -6.90 -25.66
C VAL A 66 15.63 -5.50 -25.73
N LEU A 67 14.38 -5.40 -26.20
CA LEU A 67 13.62 -4.17 -26.49
C LEU A 67 13.60 -3.20 -25.29
N GLN A 68 14.02 -1.93 -25.34
CA GLN A 68 13.78 -0.80 -26.26
C GLN A 68 12.40 -0.13 -26.17
N ARG A 69 12.06 0.40 -24.98
CA ARG A 69 11.84 1.86 -24.71
C ARG A 69 11.26 2.06 -23.30
N ALA A 70 12.10 2.50 -22.37
CA ALA A 70 11.69 3.07 -21.10
C ALA A 70 12.30 4.47 -20.98
N PHE A 71 11.50 5.48 -20.61
CA PHE A 71 12.04 6.78 -20.27
C PHE A 71 12.74 6.67 -18.91
N SER A 72 14.04 6.92 -18.88
CA SER A 72 14.76 7.03 -17.62
C SER A 72 14.49 8.39 -16.99
N LEU A 73 14.15 8.40 -15.69
CA LEU A 73 14.02 9.61 -14.85
C LEU A 73 15.31 10.43 -14.71
N HIS A 74 16.40 10.05 -15.41
CA HIS A 74 17.75 10.59 -15.27
C HIS A 74 18.23 11.37 -16.50
N LYS A 75 17.34 11.77 -17.41
CA LYS A 75 17.70 12.75 -18.45
C LYS A 75 17.23 14.13 -18.03
N ALA A 76 18.16 15.06 -17.84
CA ALA A 76 17.83 16.46 -17.57
C ALA A 76 17.06 17.03 -18.77
N HIS A 77 15.81 17.42 -18.53
CA HIS A 77 15.01 18.22 -19.45
C HIS A 77 15.26 19.71 -19.19
N SER A 78 15.06 20.57 -20.19
CA SER A 78 15.13 22.01 -19.98
C SER A 78 13.99 22.47 -19.07
N VAL A 79 14.17 23.63 -18.42
CA VAL A 79 13.09 24.22 -17.59
C VAL A 79 11.86 24.53 -18.46
N GLU A 80 12.07 25.02 -19.69
CA GLU A 80 11.03 25.27 -20.68
C GLU A 80 10.22 24.01 -21.09
N ASP A 81 10.88 22.84 -21.21
CA ASP A 81 10.19 21.55 -21.45
C ASP A 81 9.28 21.15 -20.27
N MET A 82 9.62 21.57 -19.04
CA MET A 82 8.83 21.29 -17.84
C MET A 82 7.69 22.29 -17.61
N GLU A 83 7.77 23.51 -18.15
CA GLU A 83 6.69 24.50 -18.07
C GLU A 83 5.46 24.09 -18.90
N ASN A 84 5.64 23.26 -19.94
CA ASN A 84 4.53 22.73 -20.72
C ASN A 84 3.89 21.50 -20.02
N THR A 85 3.13 21.77 -18.95
CA THR A 85 2.39 20.78 -18.15
C THR A 85 1.60 19.77 -19.00
N LEU A 86 0.98 20.20 -20.10
CA LEU A 86 0.23 19.30 -21.00
C LEU A 86 1.14 18.31 -21.71
N GLN A 87 2.37 18.70 -22.07
CA GLN A 87 3.35 17.81 -22.66
C GLN A 87 3.91 16.82 -21.64
N LEU A 88 4.17 17.25 -20.40
CA LEU A 88 4.53 16.35 -19.30
C LEU A 88 3.45 15.28 -19.08
N VAL A 89 2.18 15.67 -18.97
CA VAL A 89 1.05 14.74 -18.79
C VAL A 89 0.98 13.74 -19.95
N ARG A 90 1.08 14.19 -21.20
CA ARG A 90 1.10 13.31 -22.39
C ARG A 90 2.24 12.30 -22.38
N ASN A 91 3.40 12.66 -21.83
CA ASN A 91 4.56 11.79 -21.76
C ASN A 91 4.44 10.71 -20.66
N ILE A 92 3.56 10.90 -19.66
CA ILE A 92 3.36 9.97 -18.53
C ILE A 92 2.24 8.96 -18.82
N ILE A 93 1.22 9.33 -19.62
CA ILE A 93 0.11 8.45 -19.97
C ILE A 93 0.63 7.24 -20.79
N PRO A 94 0.41 5.99 -20.36
CA PRO A 94 0.86 4.82 -21.10
C PRO A 94 0.09 4.70 -22.43
N PRO A 95 0.74 4.29 -23.53
CA PRO A 95 0.05 4.10 -24.80
C PRO A 95 -0.89 2.89 -24.71
N LEU A 96 -2.13 3.09 -25.18
CA LEU A 96 -3.09 2.01 -25.43
C LEU A 96 -2.55 1.12 -26.56
N THR A 97 -2.38 -0.17 -26.28
CA THR A 97 -1.88 -1.14 -27.28
C THR A 97 -2.65 -2.44 -27.21
N THR A 98 -2.94 -3.04 -28.37
CA THR A 98 -3.62 -4.35 -28.50
C THR A 98 -2.80 -5.55 -28.01
N LYS A 99 -1.55 -5.32 -27.57
CA LYS A 99 -0.63 -6.36 -27.07
C LYS A 99 -0.71 -6.57 -25.56
N LYS A 100 -1.44 -5.70 -24.84
CA LYS A 100 -1.59 -5.76 -23.39
C LYS A 100 -2.90 -6.44 -23.00
N HIS A 101 -2.90 -7.02 -21.81
CA HIS A 101 -4.06 -7.69 -21.21
C HIS A 101 -4.45 -7.02 -19.89
N LYS A 102 -5.72 -7.22 -19.48
CA LYS A 102 -6.30 -6.60 -18.29
C LYS A 102 -5.40 -6.79 -17.07
N GLY A 103 -5.04 -5.67 -16.46
CA GLY A 103 -4.18 -5.56 -15.30
C GLY A 103 -2.76 -5.09 -15.63
N GLN A 104 -2.35 -4.96 -16.90
CA GLN A 104 -1.01 -4.49 -17.25
C GLN A 104 -0.88 -2.96 -17.24
N ASP A 105 -1.97 -2.21 -17.37
CA ASP A 105 -1.99 -0.74 -17.44
C ASP A 105 -2.55 -0.03 -16.20
N GLY A 106 -2.82 -0.76 -15.11
CA GLY A 106 -3.13 -0.16 -13.81
C GLY A 106 -3.84 -1.10 -12.87
N ARG A 107 -3.30 -1.30 -11.67
CA ARG A 107 -3.91 -2.12 -10.61
C ARG A 107 -3.80 -1.32 -9.33
N ILE A 108 -4.82 -0.53 -9.04
CA ILE A 108 -4.80 0.44 -7.94
C ILE A 108 -5.56 -0.15 -6.76
N GLY A 109 -4.99 -0.07 -5.56
CA GLY A 109 -5.72 -0.38 -4.33
C GLY A 109 -6.06 0.90 -3.56
N VAL A 110 -7.23 0.93 -2.96
CA VAL A 110 -7.67 1.99 -2.03
C VAL A 110 -7.86 1.35 -0.66
N VAL A 111 -7.21 1.88 0.37
CA VAL A 111 -7.30 1.44 1.76
C VAL A 111 -8.05 2.52 2.55
N GLY A 112 -9.30 2.22 2.90
CA GLY A 112 -10.21 3.16 3.57
C GLY A 112 -11.66 2.69 3.49
N GLY A 113 -12.58 3.46 4.08
CA GLY A 113 -13.99 3.11 4.22
C GLY A 113 -14.28 2.42 5.54
N CYS A 114 -14.72 3.23 6.52
CA CYS A 114 -15.36 2.79 7.75
C CYS A 114 -16.91 2.81 7.62
N GLN A 115 -17.61 2.53 8.72
CA GLN A 115 -19.08 2.50 8.81
C GLN A 115 -19.73 3.81 8.33
N GLU A 116 -19.13 4.95 8.67
CA GLU A 116 -19.64 6.29 8.38
C GLU A 116 -19.23 6.82 6.99
N TYR A 117 -18.04 6.46 6.51
CA TYR A 117 -17.39 7.13 5.37
C TYR A 117 -17.21 6.22 4.13
N THR A 118 -18.31 5.61 3.70
CA THR A 118 -18.35 4.69 2.55
C THR A 118 -18.16 5.36 1.17
N GLY A 119 -18.52 6.63 1.01
CA GLY A 119 -18.44 7.34 -0.28
C GLY A 119 -17.02 7.75 -0.69
N ALA A 120 -16.16 8.13 0.26
CA ALA A 120 -14.79 8.55 -0.01
C ALA A 120 -13.91 7.49 -0.72
N PRO A 121 -13.83 6.22 -0.27
CA PRO A 121 -13.05 5.20 -0.97
C PRO A 121 -13.64 4.87 -2.34
N TYR A 122 -14.97 4.94 -2.51
CA TYR A 122 -15.60 4.79 -3.82
C TYR A 122 -15.12 5.87 -4.80
N PHE A 123 -15.13 7.15 -4.41
CA PHE A 123 -14.68 8.23 -5.31
C PHE A 123 -13.21 8.10 -5.70
N ALA A 124 -12.33 7.70 -4.79
CA ALA A 124 -10.93 7.41 -5.11
C ALA A 124 -10.82 6.24 -6.10
N ALA A 125 -11.52 5.13 -5.83
CA ALA A 125 -11.44 3.91 -6.61
C ALA A 125 -12.04 4.02 -8.02
N ILE A 126 -13.20 4.68 -8.17
CA ILE A 126 -13.83 4.89 -9.48
C ILE A 126 -13.08 5.94 -10.31
N SER A 127 -12.43 6.92 -9.67
CA SER A 127 -11.59 7.89 -10.39
C SER A 127 -10.38 7.21 -11.00
N ALA A 128 -9.76 6.24 -10.31
CA ALA A 128 -8.68 5.43 -10.87
C ALA A 128 -9.09 4.69 -12.16
N LEU A 129 -10.28 4.07 -12.19
CA LEU A 129 -10.82 3.46 -13.41
C LEU A 129 -11.07 4.50 -14.51
N LYS A 130 -11.69 5.64 -14.16
CA LYS A 130 -12.01 6.73 -15.11
C LYS A 130 -10.79 7.37 -15.77
N VAL A 131 -9.62 7.38 -15.11
CA VAL A 131 -8.36 7.85 -15.71
C VAL A 131 -7.57 6.75 -16.44
N GLY A 132 -8.09 5.52 -16.49
CA GLY A 132 -7.56 4.44 -17.33
C GLY A 132 -6.90 3.26 -16.61
N ALA A 133 -7.06 3.09 -15.29
CA ALA A 133 -6.58 1.88 -14.62
C ALA A 133 -7.44 0.65 -14.99
N ASP A 134 -6.79 -0.48 -15.30
CA ASP A 134 -7.48 -1.73 -15.65
C ASP A 134 -8.29 -2.36 -14.49
N LEU A 135 -7.81 -2.20 -13.27
CA LEU A 135 -8.37 -2.78 -12.05
C LEU A 135 -8.26 -1.79 -10.88
N SER A 136 -9.35 -1.70 -10.12
CA SER A 136 -9.45 -0.89 -8.91
C SER A 136 -9.99 -1.74 -7.77
N HIS A 137 -9.19 -1.86 -6.72
CA HIS A 137 -9.44 -2.66 -5.53
C HIS A 137 -9.76 -1.72 -4.37
N VAL A 138 -10.77 -2.05 -3.56
CA VAL A 138 -11.07 -1.31 -2.33
C VAL A 138 -10.96 -2.25 -1.15
N PHE A 139 -9.99 -2.02 -0.27
CA PHE A 139 -9.89 -2.66 1.02
C PHE A 139 -10.60 -1.75 2.02
N CYS A 140 -11.69 -2.22 2.60
CA CYS A 140 -12.53 -1.47 3.53
C CYS A 140 -12.95 -2.32 4.72
N THR A 141 -13.66 -1.74 5.68
CA THR A 141 -14.34 -2.51 6.73
C THR A 141 -15.49 -3.35 6.16
N ARG A 142 -15.89 -4.39 6.89
CA ARG A 142 -16.99 -5.29 6.52
C ARG A 142 -18.31 -4.56 6.33
N GLU A 143 -18.59 -3.55 7.14
CA GLU A 143 -19.84 -2.77 7.07
C GLU A 143 -19.87 -1.77 5.92
N ALA A 144 -18.71 -1.23 5.51
CA ALA A 144 -18.62 -0.34 4.36
C ALA A 144 -18.85 -1.07 3.03
N ALA A 145 -18.46 -2.35 2.96
CA ALA A 145 -18.39 -3.10 1.71
C ALA A 145 -19.72 -3.25 0.94
N PRO A 146 -20.89 -3.53 1.55
CA PRO A 146 -22.16 -3.61 0.82
C PRO A 146 -22.53 -2.29 0.15
N VAL A 147 -22.27 -1.16 0.80
CA VAL A 147 -22.55 0.18 0.27
C VAL A 147 -21.61 0.52 -0.89
N ILE A 148 -20.30 0.27 -0.73
CA ILE A 148 -19.32 0.52 -1.80
C ILE A 148 -19.60 -0.35 -3.03
N LYS A 149 -19.99 -1.63 -2.82
CA LYS A 149 -20.37 -2.56 -3.90
C LYS A 149 -21.65 -2.16 -4.63
N SER A 150 -22.57 -1.43 -3.98
CA SER A 150 -23.81 -1.00 -4.64
C SER A 150 -23.61 0.20 -5.57
N TYR A 151 -22.52 0.96 -5.41
CA TYR A 151 -22.21 2.11 -6.27
C TYR A 151 -21.63 1.75 -7.65
N SER A 152 -20.87 0.66 -7.77
CA SER A 152 -20.44 0.14 -9.08
C SER A 152 -20.03 -1.34 -9.01
N PRO A 153 -20.46 -2.19 -9.98
CA PRO A 153 -20.02 -3.58 -10.11
C PRO A 153 -18.58 -3.73 -10.65
N GLU A 154 -17.94 -2.63 -11.08
CA GLU A 154 -16.58 -2.65 -11.64
C GLU A 154 -15.48 -2.70 -10.56
N LEU A 155 -15.81 -2.31 -9.32
CA LEU A 155 -14.87 -2.25 -8.20
C LEU A 155 -14.72 -3.61 -7.51
N ILE A 156 -13.48 -4.01 -7.23
CA ILE A 156 -13.18 -5.23 -6.49
C ILE A 156 -13.05 -4.90 -5.01
N VAL A 157 -14.14 -5.09 -4.25
CA VAL A 157 -14.24 -4.64 -2.85
C VAL A 157 -14.01 -5.79 -1.85
N HIS A 158 -12.99 -5.64 -1.01
CA HIS A 158 -12.45 -6.58 -0.03
C HIS A 158 -12.81 -6.13 1.41
N PRO A 159 -13.78 -6.79 2.08
CA PRO A 159 -14.20 -6.48 3.45
C PRO A 159 -13.22 -7.09 4.48
N VAL A 160 -12.03 -6.49 4.63
CA VAL A 160 -10.92 -7.08 5.40
C VAL A 160 -10.30 -6.16 6.45
N LEU A 161 -10.48 -4.83 6.38
CA LEU A 161 -9.68 -3.91 7.22
C LEU A 161 -9.97 -3.97 8.73
N ASP A 162 -11.16 -4.43 9.12
CA ASP A 162 -11.58 -4.67 10.51
C ASP A 162 -11.31 -6.11 10.99
N SER A 163 -10.63 -6.93 10.18
CA SER A 163 -10.22 -8.29 10.57
C SER A 163 -8.95 -8.28 11.43
N PRO A 164 -8.78 -9.18 12.41
CA PRO A 164 -7.47 -9.45 13.02
C PRO A 164 -6.39 -9.91 12.03
N SER A 165 -6.80 -10.42 10.86
CA SER A 165 -5.92 -10.82 9.74
C SER A 165 -5.69 -9.72 8.71
N ALA A 166 -6.23 -8.50 8.89
CA ALA A 166 -6.27 -7.45 7.85
C ALA A 166 -4.93 -7.19 7.14
N VAL A 167 -3.83 -7.11 7.91
CA VAL A 167 -2.49 -6.87 7.36
C VAL A 167 -2.08 -8.01 6.41
N HIS A 168 -2.30 -9.26 6.82
CA HIS A 168 -1.99 -10.45 6.03
C HIS A 168 -2.88 -10.54 4.78
N ASP A 169 -4.19 -10.36 4.95
CA ASP A 169 -5.17 -10.47 3.86
C ASP A 169 -4.91 -9.42 2.76
N VAL A 170 -4.52 -8.20 3.15
CA VAL A 170 -4.11 -7.15 2.20
C VAL A 170 -2.71 -7.43 1.63
N GLU A 171 -1.78 -7.97 2.42
CA GLU A 171 -0.44 -8.32 1.97
C GLU A 171 -0.44 -9.34 0.82
N GLU A 172 -1.38 -10.30 0.79
CA GLU A 172 -1.54 -11.22 -0.36
C GLU A 172 -1.86 -10.50 -1.69
N TRP A 173 -2.50 -9.33 -1.62
CA TRP A 173 -2.81 -8.52 -2.80
C TRP A 173 -1.69 -7.55 -3.18
N LEU A 174 -0.83 -7.12 -2.24
CA LEU A 174 0.24 -6.15 -2.48
C LEU A 174 1.12 -6.48 -3.72
N PRO A 175 1.60 -7.73 -3.96
CA PRO A 175 2.36 -8.08 -5.16
C PRO A 175 1.62 -7.86 -6.49
N ARG A 176 0.29 -7.70 -6.46
CA ARG A 176 -0.57 -7.47 -7.61
C ARG A 176 -0.87 -6.00 -7.82
N LEU A 177 -0.53 -5.09 -6.90
CA LEU A 177 -0.87 -3.68 -7.03
C LEU A 177 0.31 -2.87 -7.62
N HIS A 178 -0.02 -1.86 -8.43
CA HIS A 178 0.95 -0.91 -8.98
C HIS A 178 1.07 0.34 -8.10
N ALA A 179 0.02 0.70 -7.36
CA ALA A 179 0.03 1.75 -6.35
C ALA A 179 -1.12 1.55 -5.35
N LEU A 180 -0.99 2.18 -4.19
CA LEU A 180 -2.03 2.29 -3.16
C LEU A 180 -2.44 3.74 -2.92
N VAL A 181 -3.71 3.96 -2.60
CA VAL A 181 -4.23 5.19 -2.00
C VAL A 181 -4.70 4.84 -0.59
N VAL A 182 -4.23 5.56 0.43
CA VAL A 182 -4.48 5.22 1.85
C VAL A 182 -5.09 6.41 2.57
N GLY A 183 -6.22 6.16 3.24
CA GLY A 183 -6.90 7.15 4.08
C GLY A 183 -8.29 7.68 3.65
N PRO A 184 -8.74 7.59 2.36
CA PRO A 184 -10.08 8.05 1.98
C PRO A 184 -11.19 7.35 2.77
N GLY A 185 -11.85 8.10 3.66
CA GLY A 185 -12.91 7.58 4.54
C GLY A 185 -12.43 6.52 5.53
N LEU A 186 -11.15 6.52 5.91
CA LEU A 186 -10.61 5.54 6.85
C LEU A 186 -11.19 5.72 8.27
N GLY A 187 -11.49 6.95 8.69
CA GLY A 187 -11.85 7.22 10.08
C GLY A 187 -10.64 7.09 11.00
N ARG A 188 -10.90 7.02 12.31
CA ARG A 188 -9.86 7.04 13.36
C ARG A 188 -10.09 6.04 14.49
N ASP A 189 -10.68 4.88 14.15
CA ASP A 189 -10.70 3.75 15.07
C ASP A 189 -9.28 3.19 15.25
N ASN A 190 -8.92 2.86 16.49
CA ASN A 190 -7.56 2.45 16.84
C ASN A 190 -7.16 1.10 16.21
N ILE A 191 -8.09 0.15 16.12
CA ILE A 191 -7.82 -1.18 15.55
C ILE A 191 -7.58 -1.03 14.04
N LEU A 192 -8.45 -0.26 13.38
CA LEU A 192 -8.35 0.06 11.95
C LEU A 192 -7.05 0.82 11.63
N LEU A 193 -6.63 1.76 12.46
CA LEU A 193 -5.38 2.52 12.29
C LEU A 193 -4.13 1.65 12.44
N GLU A 194 -4.07 0.76 13.44
CA GLU A 194 -2.95 -0.20 13.59
C GLU A 194 -2.90 -1.22 12.43
N ASN A 195 -4.06 -1.66 11.91
CA ASN A 195 -4.12 -2.47 10.69
C ASN A 195 -3.56 -1.70 9.47
N VAL A 196 -3.94 -0.44 9.27
CA VAL A 196 -3.42 0.38 8.15
C VAL A 196 -1.93 0.70 8.29
N LYS A 197 -1.44 0.89 9.50
CA LYS A 197 -0.01 1.04 9.79
C LYS A 197 0.78 -0.19 9.34
N GLY A 198 0.34 -1.41 9.70
CA GLY A 198 0.95 -2.65 9.21
C GLY A 198 0.89 -2.81 7.69
N ILE A 199 -0.21 -2.40 7.06
CA ILE A 199 -0.36 -2.39 5.59
C ILE A 199 0.65 -1.41 4.94
N LEU A 200 0.85 -0.22 5.52
CA LEU A 200 1.84 0.76 5.03
C LEU A 200 3.27 0.23 5.18
N GLU A 201 3.61 -0.42 6.29
CA GLU A 201 4.91 -1.06 6.51
C GLU A 201 5.16 -2.18 5.49
N ALA A 202 4.19 -3.07 5.26
CA ALA A 202 4.27 -4.12 4.24
C ALA A 202 4.38 -3.55 2.81
N SER A 203 3.69 -2.44 2.52
CA SER A 203 3.75 -1.76 1.22
C SER A 203 5.11 -1.12 0.95
N LYS A 204 5.69 -0.47 1.97
CA LYS A 204 7.05 0.09 1.94
C LYS A 204 8.11 -0.98 1.80
N ALA A 205 7.99 -2.09 2.53
CA ALA A 205 8.89 -3.24 2.41
C ALA A 205 8.86 -3.90 1.01
N ARG A 206 7.76 -3.73 0.27
CA ARG A 206 7.57 -4.21 -1.10
C ARG A 206 7.82 -3.14 -2.18
N ASP A 207 8.24 -1.93 -1.77
CA ASP A 207 8.57 -0.81 -2.66
C ASP A 207 7.39 -0.38 -3.57
N ILE A 208 6.15 -0.51 -3.06
CA ILE A 208 4.89 -0.16 -3.77
C ILE A 208 4.57 1.33 -3.55
N PRO A 209 4.39 2.14 -4.61
CA PRO A 209 3.97 3.54 -4.51
C PRO A 209 2.71 3.74 -3.65
N VAL A 210 2.74 4.72 -2.75
CA VAL A 210 1.62 5.05 -1.86
C VAL A 210 1.23 6.53 -1.99
N ILE A 211 -0.06 6.79 -2.12
CA ILE A 211 -0.65 8.12 -2.01
C ILE A 211 -1.36 8.17 -0.66
N ILE A 212 -0.97 9.10 0.20
CA ILE A 212 -1.53 9.27 1.54
C ILE A 212 -2.45 10.48 1.53
N ASP A 213 -3.71 10.28 1.90
CA ASP A 213 -4.76 11.30 1.92
C ASP A 213 -5.61 11.25 3.19
N ALA A 214 -6.35 12.31 3.50
CA ALA A 214 -7.35 12.41 4.57
C ALA A 214 -6.87 11.83 5.92
N ASP A 215 -7.55 10.84 6.49
CA ASP A 215 -7.17 10.24 7.78
C ASP A 215 -5.87 9.41 7.70
N GLY A 216 -5.42 9.04 6.50
CA GLY A 216 -4.06 8.54 6.28
C GLY A 216 -3.00 9.59 6.62
N LEU A 217 -3.26 10.87 6.30
CA LEU A 217 -2.39 11.98 6.71
C LEU A 217 -2.45 12.22 8.22
N TRP A 218 -3.60 11.97 8.85
CA TRP A 218 -3.71 11.99 10.31
C TRP A 218 -2.84 10.90 10.94
N LEU A 219 -2.87 9.67 10.42
CA LEU A 219 -2.01 8.56 10.86
C LEU A 219 -0.52 8.90 10.70
N ILE A 220 -0.12 9.47 9.56
CA ILE A 220 1.27 9.92 9.35
C ILE A 220 1.67 11.05 10.30
N ALA A 221 0.75 11.95 10.68
CA ALA A 221 1.05 12.96 11.69
C ALA A 221 1.29 12.37 13.09
N GLN A 222 0.70 11.20 13.41
CA GLN A 222 1.01 10.48 14.66
C GLN A 222 2.30 9.66 14.54
N HIS A 223 2.60 9.13 13.34
CA HIS A 223 3.74 8.24 13.09
C HIS A 223 4.52 8.61 11.81
N PRO A 224 5.26 9.74 11.79
CA PRO A 224 6.01 10.17 10.59
C PRO A 224 7.02 9.14 10.08
N ALA A 225 7.55 8.31 10.98
CA ALA A 225 8.49 7.22 10.68
C ALA A 225 7.99 6.24 9.61
N LEU A 226 6.67 6.05 9.47
CA LEU A 226 6.08 5.16 8.46
C LEU A 226 6.54 5.51 7.05
N ILE A 227 6.56 6.80 6.71
CA ILE A 227 6.97 7.29 5.38
C ILE A 227 8.38 7.89 5.35
N GLN A 228 9.11 7.92 6.48
CA GLN A 228 10.46 8.47 6.53
C GLN A 228 11.36 7.82 5.46
N SER A 229 12.00 8.67 4.66
CA SER A 229 12.85 8.35 3.50
C SER A 229 12.17 7.53 2.40
N TYR A 230 10.83 7.46 2.36
CA TYR A 230 10.10 6.69 1.36
C TYR A 230 9.66 7.56 0.19
N GLN A 231 10.57 7.75 -0.78
CA GLN A 231 10.37 8.67 -1.92
C GLN A 231 9.23 8.26 -2.87
N LYS A 232 8.72 7.02 -2.78
CA LYS A 232 7.50 6.59 -3.48
C LYS A 232 6.20 6.91 -2.74
N ALA A 233 6.27 7.59 -1.59
CA ALA A 233 5.11 8.18 -0.94
C ALA A 233 4.81 9.57 -1.52
N VAL A 234 3.52 9.87 -1.69
CA VAL A 234 2.99 11.18 -2.05
C VAL A 234 1.95 11.58 -0.99
N LEU A 235 2.15 12.70 -0.29
CA LEU A 235 1.16 13.24 0.64
C LEU A 235 0.30 14.28 -0.08
N THR A 236 -1.01 14.26 0.12
CA THR A 236 -1.94 15.22 -0.52
C THR A 236 -2.64 16.18 0.45
N PRO A 237 -1.97 16.88 1.40
CA PRO A 237 -2.65 17.61 2.45
C PRO A 237 -3.38 18.87 1.97
N ASN A 238 -4.56 19.14 2.54
CA ASN A 238 -5.13 20.49 2.60
C ASN A 238 -4.38 21.35 3.65
N HIS A 239 -4.73 22.64 3.77
CA HIS A 239 -4.09 23.57 4.71
C HIS A 239 -4.07 23.08 6.18
N VAL A 240 -5.17 22.51 6.68
CA VAL A 240 -5.27 22.03 8.08
C VAL A 240 -4.45 20.75 8.29
N GLU A 241 -4.47 19.84 7.32
CA GLU A 241 -3.64 18.62 7.32
C GLU A 241 -2.15 18.96 7.25
N PHE A 242 -1.78 19.96 6.45
CA PHE A 242 -0.41 20.44 6.29
C PHE A 242 0.14 21.02 7.59
N ASN A 243 -0.61 21.88 8.27
CA ASN A 243 -0.16 22.49 9.53
C ASN A 243 0.06 21.43 10.62
N ARG A 244 -0.85 20.45 10.74
CA ARG A 244 -0.71 19.31 11.67
C ARG A 244 0.54 18.47 11.38
N LEU A 245 0.81 18.18 10.11
CA LEU A 245 2.03 17.47 9.71
C LEU A 245 3.28 18.30 9.96
N SER A 246 3.21 19.62 9.78
CA SER A 246 4.31 20.55 10.02
C SER A 246 4.75 20.53 11.49
N GLU A 247 3.79 20.65 12.41
CA GLU A 247 4.01 20.54 13.85
C GLU A 247 4.62 19.19 14.24
N ALA A 248 4.07 18.08 13.70
CA ALA A 248 4.54 16.73 13.98
C ALA A 248 5.98 16.43 13.47
N VAL A 249 6.39 17.03 12.35
CA VAL A 249 7.68 16.75 11.70
C VAL A 249 8.79 17.71 12.13
N LEU A 250 8.47 19.00 12.29
CA LEU A 250 9.47 20.04 12.57
C LEU A 250 9.46 20.53 14.03
N SER A 251 8.49 20.13 14.85
CA SER A 251 8.32 20.59 16.24
C SER A 251 8.11 22.11 16.41
N HIS A 252 7.83 22.82 15.31
CA HIS A 252 7.42 24.22 15.28
C HIS A 252 6.55 24.47 14.04
N GLN A 253 5.67 25.47 14.09
CA GLN A 253 4.99 25.93 12.87
C GLN A 253 6.00 26.62 11.95
N VAL A 254 5.96 26.29 10.67
CA VAL A 254 6.70 27.04 9.65
C VAL A 254 5.97 28.35 9.40
N ASP A 255 6.72 29.45 9.34
CA ASP A 255 6.18 30.76 9.01
C ASP A 255 5.45 30.72 7.65
N GLY A 256 4.21 31.22 7.64
CA GLY A 256 3.29 31.11 6.51
C GLY A 256 3.61 32.04 5.33
N SER A 257 4.69 32.82 5.44
CA SER A 257 5.13 33.81 4.45
C SER A 257 5.69 33.21 3.14
N ASP A 258 6.28 32.00 3.19
CA ASP A 258 6.71 31.25 2.01
C ASP A 258 6.20 29.81 2.03
N HIS A 259 5.07 29.60 1.37
CA HIS A 259 4.43 28.29 1.22
C HIS A 259 5.31 27.26 0.46
N HIS A 260 6.19 27.70 -0.45
CA HIS A 260 7.08 26.81 -1.22
C HIS A 260 8.27 26.35 -0.39
N GLU A 261 8.88 27.25 0.38
CA GLU A 261 9.91 26.94 1.37
C GLU A 261 9.39 25.94 2.41
N ALA A 262 8.18 26.16 2.94
CA ALA A 262 7.56 25.28 3.93
C ALA A 262 7.39 23.84 3.41
N VAL A 263 6.83 23.67 2.21
CA VAL A 263 6.69 22.35 1.57
C VAL A 263 8.06 21.70 1.32
N ARG A 264 9.07 22.47 0.90
CA ARG A 264 10.42 21.95 0.63
C ARG A 264 11.11 21.46 1.90
N ARG A 265 11.02 22.22 3.00
CA ARG A 265 11.57 21.82 4.32
C ARG A 265 10.93 20.52 4.83
N LEU A 266 9.61 20.38 4.72
CA LEU A 266 8.91 19.17 5.13
C LEU A 266 9.22 17.96 4.25
N SER A 267 9.34 18.16 2.94
CA SER A 267 9.84 17.14 2.01
C SER A 267 11.23 16.66 2.42
N GLN A 268 12.17 17.57 2.66
CA GLN A 268 13.55 17.25 3.07
C GLN A 268 13.62 16.57 4.44
N ALA A 269 12.88 17.06 5.45
CA ALA A 269 12.84 16.48 6.78
C ALA A 269 12.34 15.02 6.77
N LEU A 270 11.38 14.71 5.90
CA LEU A 270 10.92 13.34 5.68
C LEU A 270 11.79 12.51 4.73
N GLY A 271 12.93 13.02 4.24
CA GLY A 271 13.85 12.29 3.35
C GLY A 271 13.47 12.37 1.86
N ASN A 272 13.08 13.57 1.41
CA ASN A 272 12.65 13.91 0.05
C ASN A 272 11.38 13.18 -0.41
N VAL A 273 10.40 13.04 0.50
CA VAL A 273 9.06 12.54 0.15
C VAL A 273 8.32 13.57 -0.69
N THR A 274 7.44 13.15 -1.60
CA THR A 274 6.69 14.06 -2.49
C THR A 274 5.45 14.62 -1.78
N TRP A 275 5.16 15.91 -1.99
CA TRP A 275 4.00 16.60 -1.40
C TRP A 275 3.19 17.33 -2.47
N TYR A 276 1.87 17.20 -2.37
CA TYR A 276 0.89 17.95 -3.16
C TYR A 276 -0.06 18.68 -2.21
N ARG A 277 0.26 19.94 -1.87
CA ARG A 277 -0.59 20.76 -1.02
C ARG A 277 -1.80 21.26 -1.80
N ARG A 278 -3.01 21.01 -1.28
CA ARG A 278 -4.29 21.42 -1.88
C ARG A 278 -4.71 22.82 -1.44
N GLY A 279 -5.31 23.55 -2.38
CA GLY A 279 -5.79 24.91 -2.19
C GLY A 279 -4.75 25.96 -2.57
N SER A 280 -5.21 27.12 -3.04
CA SER A 280 -4.36 28.30 -3.19
C SER A 280 -3.77 28.70 -1.83
N GLY A 281 -2.48 29.03 -1.81
CA GLY A 281 -1.93 29.80 -0.70
C GLY A 281 -2.72 31.11 -0.58
N MET A 282 -3.31 31.34 0.59
CA MET A 282 -3.73 32.67 1.01
C MET A 282 -2.49 33.46 1.44
#